data_AF-A0A1C3L3M2-F1
#
_entry.id   AF-A0A1C3L3M2-F1
#
_cell.length_a   1.000
_cell.length_b   1.000
_cell.length_c   1.000
_cell.angle_alpha   90.00
_cell.angle_beta   90.00
_cell.angle_gamma   90.00
#
_symmetry.space_group_name_H-M   'P 1'
#
loop_
_entity.id
_entity.type
_entity.pdbx_description
1 polymer ?
#
loop_
_entity_poly.entity_id
_entity_poly.type
_entity_poly.pdbx_seq_one_letter_code
_entity_poly.pdbx_strand_id
1 'polypeptide(L)'
;MSFLKIVYLIVMPLGIILLMSCLLKIKLLVKFSYSFCRKQIGDTPIRIVTVILILNFMLFITESYKLRYGVNQIRNPNDLMPSISSEYFKIYKWRHERNWWIGLSNLCIWLMLWRSTGIINHYIRYLDQRKKQMKLFLLSSSLLSSSLLSSDLLSSNLLSSDLLSSNLLFHIVLSHN
;
A
#
# COMPACT_ATOMS: atom_id res chain seq x y z
N MET A 1 -10.05 30.10 11.18
CA MET A 1 -8.98 29.75 10.21
C MET A 1 -9.64 29.13 8.98
N SER A 2 -9.47 29.70 7.78
CA SER A 2 -10.07 29.13 6.57
C SER A 2 -9.53 27.71 6.34
N PHE A 3 -10.38 26.76 5.94
CA PHE A 3 -10.03 25.36 5.64
C PHE A 3 -8.79 25.26 4.71
N LEU A 4 -8.68 26.18 3.76
CA LEU A 4 -7.51 26.35 2.89
C LEU A 4 -6.19 26.53 3.65
N LYS A 5 -6.20 27.32 4.73
CA LYS A 5 -5.00 27.55 5.57
C LYS A 5 -4.60 26.29 6.32
N ILE A 6 -5.57 25.51 6.82
CA ILE A 6 -5.29 24.25 7.52
C ILE A 6 -4.65 23.24 6.55
N VAL A 7 -5.19 23.12 5.34
CA VAL A 7 -4.65 22.18 4.35
C VAL A 7 -3.23 22.59 3.93
N TYR A 8 -2.99 23.86 3.63
CA TYR A 8 -1.63 24.28 3.27
C TYR A 8 -0.64 24.24 4.44
N LEU A 9 -1.08 24.57 5.66
CA LEU A 9 -0.19 24.64 6.82
C LEU A 9 0.14 23.27 7.40
N ILE A 10 -0.78 22.30 7.32
CA ILE A 10 -0.62 20.99 7.97
C ILE A 10 -0.43 19.89 6.94
N VAL A 11 -1.30 19.80 5.94
CA VAL A 11 -1.31 18.66 5.00
C VAL A 11 -0.12 18.71 4.04
N MET A 12 0.31 19.90 3.63
CA MET A 12 1.47 20.05 2.74
C MET A 12 2.80 19.65 3.39
N PRO A 13 3.21 20.22 4.55
CA PRO A 13 4.46 19.80 5.18
C PRO A 13 4.41 18.33 5.61
N LEU A 14 3.24 17.82 6.03
CA LEU A 14 3.07 16.40 6.30
C LEU A 14 3.36 15.55 5.07
N GLY A 15 2.81 15.90 3.90
CA GLY A 15 3.07 15.18 2.64
C GLY A 15 4.56 15.18 2.27
N ILE A 16 5.23 16.33 2.42
CA ILE A 16 6.67 16.47 2.17
C ILE A 16 7.47 15.58 3.12
N ILE A 17 7.18 15.62 4.42
CA ILE A 17 7.87 14.81 5.44
C ILE A 17 7.67 13.32 5.14
N LEU A 18 6.46 12.90 4.79
CA LEU A 18 6.16 11.49 4.45
C LEU A 18 6.94 11.03 3.21
N LEU A 19 7.00 11.87 2.18
CA LEU A 19 7.74 11.59 0.94
C LEU A 19 9.25 11.51 1.23
N MET A 20 9.80 12.50 1.92
CA MET A 20 11.21 12.53 2.32
C MET A 20 11.57 11.33 3.19
N SER A 21 10.71 10.98 4.15
CA SER A 21 10.87 9.80 4.99
C SER A 21 10.88 8.49 4.21
N CYS A 22 10.20 8.43 3.06
CA CYS A 22 10.24 7.28 2.16
C CYS A 22 11.53 7.23 1.32
N LEU A 23 12.11 8.39 0.99
CA LEU A 23 13.37 8.52 0.25
C LEU A 23 14.59 8.28 1.13
N LEU A 24 14.51 8.72 2.39
CA LEU A 24 15.52 8.47 3.42
C LEU A 24 15.48 6.97 3.75
N LYS A 25 16.60 6.26 3.54
CA LYS A 25 16.75 4.81 3.82
C LYS A 25 16.69 4.45 5.32
N ILE A 26 16.12 5.31 6.16
CA ILE A 26 15.98 5.13 7.61
C ILE A 26 14.78 4.22 7.87
N LYS A 27 15.03 2.99 8.30
CA LYS A 27 14.01 1.94 8.50
C LYS A 27 12.82 2.40 9.36
N LEU A 28 13.06 3.19 10.41
CA LEU A 28 12.03 3.66 11.33
C LEU A 28 11.07 4.65 10.64
N LEU A 29 11.61 5.65 9.95
CA LEU A 29 10.83 6.65 9.22
C LEU A 29 10.02 6.01 8.09
N VAL A 30 10.62 5.11 7.33
CA VAL A 30 9.93 4.37 6.26
C VAL A 30 8.77 3.56 6.83
N LYS A 31 8.97 2.86 7.96
CA LYS A 31 7.92 2.07 8.62
C LYS A 31 6.78 2.97 9.12
N PHE A 32 7.10 4.13 9.67
CA PHE A 32 6.09 5.11 10.10
C PHE A 32 5.29 5.65 8.92
N SER A 33 5.95 6.17 7.89
CA SER A 33 5.29 6.68 6.68
C SER A 33 4.40 5.64 6.04
N TYR A 34 4.88 4.39 5.99
CA TYR A 34 4.13 3.28 5.46
C TYR A 34 2.88 2.95 6.29
N SER A 35 3.03 2.88 7.62
CA SER A 35 1.92 2.63 8.55
C SER A 35 0.82 3.67 8.38
N PHE A 36 1.20 4.95 8.29
CA PHE A 36 0.28 6.05 8.05
C PHE A 36 -0.40 5.92 6.68
N CYS A 37 0.37 5.70 5.61
CA CYS A 37 -0.17 5.65 4.26
C CYS A 37 -1.10 4.46 3.99
N ARG A 38 -0.92 3.35 4.72
CA ARG A 38 -1.76 2.15 4.60
C ARG A 38 -3.00 2.17 5.48
N LYS A 39 -3.09 3.10 6.45
CA LYS A 39 -4.23 3.16 7.37
C LYS A 39 -5.55 3.24 6.59
N GLN A 40 -6.39 2.23 6.78
CA GLN A 40 -7.73 2.15 6.21
C GLN A 40 -8.73 2.85 7.13
N ILE A 41 -9.78 3.41 6.54
CA ILE A 41 -10.88 4.04 7.27
C ILE A 41 -12.02 3.02 7.39
N GLY A 42 -12.17 2.45 8.59
CA GLY A 42 -13.17 1.42 8.89
C GLY A 42 -12.99 0.15 8.05
N ASP A 43 -14.11 -0.45 7.66
CA ASP A 43 -14.16 -1.67 6.83
C ASP A 43 -14.02 -1.40 5.32
N THR A 44 -13.89 -0.13 4.93
CA THR A 44 -13.76 0.22 3.51
C THR A 44 -12.34 -0.01 3.02
N PRO A 45 -12.15 -0.40 1.73
CA PRO A 45 -10.82 -0.50 1.14
C PRO A 45 -10.14 0.87 0.93
N ILE A 46 -10.82 1.97 1.29
CA ILE A 46 -10.39 3.34 1.09
C ILE A 46 -9.30 3.68 2.12
N ARG A 47 -8.18 4.20 1.62
CA ARG A 47 -7.01 4.56 2.43
C ARG A 47 -7.09 6.02 2.84
N ILE A 48 -6.47 6.38 3.95
CA ILE A 48 -6.41 7.79 4.36
C ILE A 48 -5.77 8.68 3.28
N VAL A 49 -4.77 8.15 2.57
CA VAL A 49 -4.08 8.81 1.45
C VAL A 49 -5.03 9.12 0.30
N THR A 50 -5.98 8.24 -0.01
CA THR A 50 -6.98 8.50 -1.07
C THR A 50 -7.92 9.63 -0.69
N VAL A 51 -8.34 9.71 0.57
CA VAL A 51 -9.21 10.80 1.04
C VAL A 51 -8.46 12.13 0.98
N ILE A 52 -7.22 12.17 1.46
CA ILE A 52 -6.37 13.37 1.41
C ILE A 52 -6.12 13.79 -0.06
N LEU A 53 -5.90 12.83 -0.96
CA LEU A 53 -5.73 13.11 -2.38
C LEU A 53 -6.98 13.77 -2.99
N ILE A 54 -8.17 13.24 -2.71
CA ILE A 54 -9.44 13.80 -3.20
C ILE A 54 -9.64 15.22 -2.68
N LEU A 55 -9.38 15.46 -1.39
CA LEU A 55 -9.47 16.80 -0.80
C LEU A 55 -8.51 17.79 -1.47
N ASN A 56 -7.27 17.37 -1.76
CA ASN A 56 -6.31 18.20 -2.47
C ASN A 56 -6.71 18.46 -3.92
N PHE A 57 -7.32 17.49 -4.59
CA PHE A 57 -7.86 17.67 -5.94
C PHE A 57 -8.99 18.70 -5.97
N MET A 58 -9.91 18.66 -5.00
CA MET A 58 -10.98 19.66 -4.90
C MET A 58 -10.45 21.07 -4.65
N LEU A 59 -9.41 21.23 -3.83
CA LEU A 59 -8.75 22.52 -3.62
C LEU A 59 -8.04 23.03 -4.88
N PHE A 60 -7.33 22.14 -5.58
CA PHE A 60 -6.69 22.46 -6.84
C PHE A 60 -7.70 22.92 -7.89
N ILE A 61 -8.84 22.23 -8.02
CA ILE A 61 -9.95 22.64 -8.90
C ILE A 61 -10.48 24.01 -8.49
N THR A 62 -10.69 24.24 -7.20
CA THR A 62 -11.23 25.51 -6.68
C THR A 62 -10.33 26.69 -7.04
N GLU A 63 -9.01 26.56 -6.84
CA GLU A 63 -8.07 27.62 -7.23
C GLU A 63 -7.95 27.75 -8.75
N SER A 64 -8.02 26.64 -9.50
CA SER A 64 -8.07 26.67 -10.98
C SER A 64 -9.28 27.44 -11.49
N TYR A 65 -10.44 27.24 -10.88
CA TYR A 65 -11.66 27.95 -11.22
C TYR A 65 -11.57 29.45 -10.90
N LYS A 66 -11.09 29.80 -9.70
CA LYS A 66 -10.89 31.22 -9.30
C LYS A 66 -9.91 31.95 -10.20
N LEU A 67 -8.84 31.29 -10.63
CA LEU A 67 -7.87 31.88 -11.54
C LEU A 67 -8.46 32.11 -12.93
N ARG A 68 -9.27 31.18 -13.44
CA ARG A 68 -9.84 31.28 -14.79
C ARG A 68 -11.03 32.23 -14.88
N TYR A 69 -11.94 32.20 -13.90
CA TYR A 69 -13.20 32.95 -13.93
C TYR A 69 -13.19 34.19 -13.04
N GLY A 70 -12.53 34.13 -11.87
CA GLY A 70 -12.43 35.27 -10.96
C GLY A 70 -11.59 36.42 -11.53
N VAL A 71 -10.57 36.10 -12.34
CA VAL A 71 -9.76 37.11 -13.06
C VAL A 71 -10.60 37.83 -14.13
N ASN A 72 -11.51 37.12 -14.80
CA ASN A 72 -12.35 37.71 -15.84
C ASN A 72 -13.44 38.63 -15.28
N GLN A 73 -13.98 38.32 -14.10
CA GLN A 73 -14.98 39.17 -13.44
C GLN A 73 -14.41 40.52 -12.97
N ILE A 74 -13.16 40.56 -12.51
CA ILE A 74 -12.50 41.80 -12.06
C ILE A 74 -12.15 42.71 -13.25
N ARG A 75 -12.07 42.18 -14.47
CA ARG A 75 -11.77 42.94 -15.69
C ARG A 75 -12.98 43.66 -16.28
N ASN A 76 -14.02 43.93 -15.49
CA ASN A 76 -15.18 44.66 -15.99
C ASN A 76 -14.76 46.12 -16.27
N PRO A 77 -14.86 46.62 -17.51
CA PRO A 77 -14.25 47.89 -17.93
C PRO A 77 -14.95 49.15 -17.38
N ASN A 78 -16.00 48.99 -16.56
CA ASN A 78 -16.87 50.09 -16.13
C ASN A 78 -16.42 50.78 -14.83
N ASP A 79 -15.34 50.31 -14.17
CA ASP A 79 -14.87 50.90 -12.91
C ASP A 79 -13.96 52.13 -13.18
N LEU A 80 -14.44 53.31 -12.75
CA LEU A 80 -13.88 54.65 -12.95
C LEU A 80 -12.48 54.93 -12.32
N MET A 81 -11.77 53.93 -11.79
CA MET A 81 -10.41 54.10 -11.25
C MET A 81 -9.42 53.02 -11.75
N PRO A 82 -8.83 53.21 -12.94
CA PRO A 82 -7.96 52.22 -13.58
C PRO A 82 -6.59 52.02 -12.91
N SER A 83 -6.03 53.02 -12.22
CA SER A 83 -4.68 52.88 -11.65
C SER A 83 -4.65 51.98 -10.41
N ILE A 84 -5.54 52.21 -9.45
CA ILE A 84 -5.67 51.42 -8.23
C ILE A 84 -6.14 50.00 -8.58
N SER A 85 -7.18 49.86 -9.40
CA SER A 85 -7.71 48.53 -9.80
C SER A 85 -6.64 47.65 -10.48
N SER A 86 -5.72 48.23 -11.25
CA SER A 86 -4.66 47.46 -11.94
C SER A 86 -3.64 46.81 -10.99
N GLU A 87 -3.23 47.50 -9.92
CA GLU A 87 -2.29 46.97 -8.93
C GLU A 87 -2.96 45.91 -8.05
N TYR A 88 -4.20 46.16 -7.62
CA TYR A 88 -4.99 45.17 -6.88
C TYR A 88 -5.23 43.91 -7.72
N PHE A 89 -5.46 44.05 -9.03
CA PHE A 89 -5.61 42.93 -9.95
C PHE A 89 -4.34 42.10 -10.07
N LYS A 90 -3.17 42.73 -10.24
CA LYS A 90 -1.87 42.03 -10.27
C LYS A 90 -1.65 41.25 -8.98
N ILE A 91 -1.91 41.87 -7.82
CA ILE A 91 -1.76 41.24 -6.50
C ILE A 91 -2.74 40.06 -6.34
N TYR A 92 -3.99 40.22 -6.78
CA TYR A 92 -5.00 39.16 -6.75
C TYR A 92 -4.58 37.96 -7.60
N LYS A 93 -4.24 38.21 -8.87
CA LYS A 93 -3.79 37.17 -9.81
C LYS A 93 -2.58 36.42 -9.27
N TRP A 94 -1.55 37.14 -8.81
CA TRP A 94 -0.34 36.52 -8.28
C TRP A 94 -0.58 35.68 -7.02
N ARG A 95 -1.50 36.08 -6.15
CA ARG A 95 -1.88 35.29 -4.96
C ARG A 95 -2.49 33.95 -5.37
N HIS A 96 -3.40 33.96 -6.33
CA HIS A 96 -4.06 32.74 -6.80
C HIS A 96 -3.14 31.87 -7.66
N GLU A 97 -2.24 32.45 -8.47
CA GLU A 97 -1.21 31.69 -9.19
C GLU A 97 -0.27 30.96 -8.23
N ARG A 98 0.23 31.62 -7.19
CA ARG A 98 1.04 30.96 -6.16
C ARG A 98 0.28 29.84 -5.47
N ASN A 99 -0.96 30.09 -5.04
CA ASN A 99 -1.80 29.07 -4.42
C ASN A 99 -2.05 27.88 -5.38
N TRP A 100 -2.21 28.16 -6.67
CA TRP A 100 -2.38 27.14 -7.70
C TRP A 100 -1.13 26.26 -7.84
N TRP A 101 0.06 26.85 -7.92
CA TRP A 101 1.33 26.11 -7.97
C TRP A 101 1.56 25.28 -6.70
N ILE A 102 1.24 25.83 -5.53
CA ILE A 102 1.31 25.11 -4.25
C ILE A 102 0.32 23.94 -4.24
N GLY A 103 -0.92 24.15 -4.67
CA GLY A 103 -1.94 23.12 -4.78
C GLY A 103 -1.54 22.00 -5.74
N LEU A 104 -0.98 22.35 -6.91
CA LEU A 104 -0.47 21.40 -7.89
C LEU A 104 0.67 20.56 -7.32
N SER A 105 1.63 21.21 -6.65
CA SER A 105 2.78 20.54 -6.05
C SER A 105 2.33 19.56 -4.95
N ASN A 106 1.40 19.98 -4.10
CA ASN A 106 0.82 19.13 -3.07
C ASN A 106 0.08 17.93 -3.68
N LEU A 107 -0.72 18.16 -4.72
CA LEU A 107 -1.41 17.09 -5.44
C LEU A 107 -0.43 16.06 -6.02
N CYS A 108 0.68 16.51 -6.62
CA CYS A 108 1.73 15.62 -7.12
C CYS A 108 2.36 14.77 -6.01
N ILE A 109 2.64 15.36 -4.84
CA ILE A 109 3.19 14.64 -3.68
C ILE A 109 2.22 13.54 -3.22
N TRP A 110 0.94 13.88 -3.06
CA TRP A 110 -0.08 12.91 -2.63
C TRP A 110 -0.36 11.84 -3.69
N LEU A 111 -0.25 12.16 -4.98
CA LEU A 111 -0.31 11.16 -6.06
C LEU A 111 0.86 10.16 -5.99
N MET A 112 2.08 10.64 -5.75
CA MET A 112 3.24 9.78 -5.59
C MET A 112 3.10 8.85 -4.37
N LEU A 113 2.65 9.38 -3.23
CA LEU A 113 2.38 8.59 -2.02
C LEU A 113 1.25 7.58 -2.24
N TRP A 114 0.20 7.95 -2.95
CA TRP A 114 -0.89 7.03 -3.28
C TRP A 114 -0.40 5.87 -4.15
N ARG A 115 0.38 6.18 -5.20
CA ARG A 115 0.89 5.18 -6.14
C ARG A 115 1.90 4.24 -5.48
N SER A 116 2.83 4.76 -4.67
CA SER A 116 3.81 3.96 -3.94
C SER A 116 3.13 2.99 -2.97
N THR A 117 2.12 3.45 -2.23
CA THR A 117 1.33 2.59 -1.34
C THR A 117 0.57 1.52 -2.12
N GLY A 118 0.10 1.81 -3.33
CA GLY A 118 -0.50 0.83 -4.23
C GLY A 118 0.46 -0.30 -4.59
N ILE A 119 1.67 0.06 -5.03
CA ILE A 119 2.74 -0.88 -5.43
C ILE A 119 3.15 -1.75 -4.24
N ILE A 120 3.42 -1.15 -3.08
CA ILE A 120 3.87 -1.88 -1.89
C ILE A 120 2.80 -2.87 -1.42
N ASN A 121 1.52 -2.48 -1.45
CA ASN A 121 0.44 -3.37 -1.05
C ASN A 121 0.31 -4.57 -2.00
N HIS A 122 0.54 -4.37 -3.30
CA HIS A 122 0.61 -5.47 -4.26
C HIS A 122 1.77 -6.42 -3.92
N TYR A 123 2.97 -5.90 -3.67
CA TYR A 123 4.12 -6.72 -3.28
C TYR A 123 3.89 -7.50 -1.98
N ILE A 124 3.26 -6.91 -0.97
CA ILE A 124 2.98 -7.60 0.29
C ILE A 124 1.99 -8.74 0.08
N ARG A 125 0.91 -8.51 -0.69
CA ARG A 125 -0.04 -9.58 -1.04
C ARG A 125 0.64 -10.70 -1.80
N TYR A 126 1.54 -10.37 -2.73
CA TYR A 126 2.33 -11.34 -3.46
C TYR A 126 3.26 -12.16 -2.55
N LEU A 127 3.97 -11.50 -1.62
CA LEU A 127 4.82 -12.18 -0.64
C LEU A 127 4.02 -13.08 0.31
N ASP A 128 2.85 -12.64 0.76
CA ASP A 128 1.97 -13.45 1.60
C ASP A 128 1.45 -14.69 0.86
N GLN A 129 1.11 -14.55 -0.42
CA GLN A 129 0.74 -15.69 -1.27
C GLN A 129 1.90 -16.68 -1.43
N ARG A 130 3.11 -16.20 -1.72
CA ARG A 130 4.31 -17.04 -1.82
C ARG A 130 4.63 -17.76 -0.50
N LYS A 131 4.51 -17.07 0.65
CA LYS A 131 4.67 -17.68 1.97
C LYS A 131 3.66 -18.79 2.23
N LYS A 132 2.39 -18.57 1.88
CA LYS A 132 1.34 -19.60 2.01
C LYS A 132 1.64 -20.80 1.12
N GLN A 133 2.07 -20.58 -0.12
CA GLN A 133 2.47 -21.67 -1.03
C GLN A 133 3.67 -22.45 -0.48
N MET A 134 4.72 -21.79 0.00
CA MET A 134 5.87 -22.48 0.61
C MET A 134 5.46 -23.29 1.85
N LYS A 135 4.58 -22.73 2.69
CA LYS A 135 4.07 -23.45 3.86
C LYS A 135 3.27 -24.70 3.45
N LEU A 136 2.42 -24.59 2.43
CA LEU A 136 1.65 -25.73 1.89
C LEU A 136 2.59 -26.78 1.29
N PHE A 137 3.62 -26.36 0.55
CA PHE A 137 4.61 -27.25 -0.02
C PHE A 137 5.36 -28.03 1.08
N LEU A 138 5.87 -27.34 2.10
CA LEU A 138 6.55 -27.99 3.24
C LEU A 138 5.65 -28.94 4.01
N LEU A 139 4.37 -28.58 4.19
CA LEU A 139 3.39 -29.45 4.84
C LEU A 139 3.08 -30.68 3.97
N SER A 140 2.97 -30.50 2.65
CA SER A 140 2.76 -31.62 1.73
C SER A 140 3.96 -32.54 1.68
N SER A 141 5.18 -32.03 1.71
CA SER A 141 6.38 -32.85 1.70
C SER A 141 6.58 -33.58 3.02
N SER A 142 6.22 -32.97 4.17
CA SER A 142 6.26 -33.66 5.47
C SER A 142 5.16 -34.72 5.61
N LEU A 143 3.98 -34.48 5.04
CA LEU A 143 2.91 -35.48 4.95
C LEU A 143 3.29 -36.62 3.99
N LEU A 144 3.88 -36.30 2.84
CA LEU A 144 4.34 -37.32 1.89
C LEU A 144 5.46 -38.17 2.51
N SER A 145 6.43 -37.54 3.18
CA SER A 145 7.54 -38.25 3.82
C SER A 145 7.06 -39.12 4.97
N SER A 146 6.09 -38.66 5.77
CA SER A 146 5.50 -39.48 6.85
C SER A 146 4.64 -40.61 6.31
N SER A 147 3.92 -40.41 5.20
CA SER A 147 3.15 -41.46 4.54
C SER A 147 4.02 -42.51 3.84
N LEU A 148 5.15 -42.10 3.25
CA LEU A 148 6.13 -43.01 2.65
C LEU A 148 6.89 -43.78 3.72
N LEU A 149 7.33 -43.12 4.80
CA LEU A 149 7.95 -43.81 5.93
C LEU A 149 6.98 -44.78 6.61
N SER A 150 5.70 -44.44 6.74
CA SER A 150 4.72 -45.36 7.33
C SER A 150 4.40 -46.52 6.40
N SER A 151 4.31 -46.32 5.08
CA SER A 151 4.11 -47.40 4.12
C SER A 151 5.34 -48.31 3.99
N ASP A 152 6.55 -47.78 4.06
CA ASP A 152 7.80 -48.55 4.01
C ASP A 152 8.01 -49.35 5.31
N LEU A 153 7.69 -48.77 6.48
CA LEU A 153 7.70 -49.49 7.75
C LEU A 153 6.59 -50.56 7.82
N LEU A 154 5.40 -50.30 7.29
CA LEU A 154 4.32 -51.30 7.25
C LEU A 154 4.63 -52.43 6.27
N SER A 155 5.15 -52.12 5.08
CA SER A 155 5.52 -53.14 4.09
C SER A 155 6.72 -53.97 4.54
N SER A 156 7.74 -53.37 5.16
CA SER A 156 8.89 -54.12 5.70
C SER A 156 8.55 -54.97 6.93
N ASN A 157 7.62 -54.53 7.79
CA ASN A 157 7.16 -55.34 8.92
C ASN A 157 6.22 -56.48 8.49
N LEU A 158 5.40 -56.30 7.45
CA LEU A 158 4.61 -57.38 6.86
C LEU A 158 5.50 -58.41 6.13
N LEU A 159 6.47 -57.95 5.33
CA LEU A 159 7.43 -58.85 4.65
C LEU A 159 8.34 -59.60 5.63
N SER A 160 8.77 -58.99 6.73
CA SER A 160 9.60 -59.67 7.73
C SER A 160 8.80 -60.65 8.59
N SER A 161 7.54 -60.35 8.91
CA SER A 161 6.66 -61.27 9.66
C SER A 161 6.19 -62.46 8.83
N ASP A 162 5.96 -62.30 7.52
CA ASP A 162 5.66 -63.41 6.62
C ASP A 162 6.88 -64.32 6.40
N LEU A 163 8.10 -63.77 6.33
CA LEU A 163 9.35 -64.56 6.25
C LEU A 163 9.72 -65.24 7.57
N LEU A 164 9.45 -64.62 8.72
CA LEU A 164 9.68 -65.23 10.04
C LEU A 164 8.64 -66.31 10.37
N SER A 165 7.37 -66.14 9.98
CA SER A 165 6.34 -67.16 10.18
C SER A 165 6.56 -68.39 9.29
N SER A 166 7.03 -68.19 8.05
CA SER A 166 7.35 -69.30 7.14
C SER A 166 8.61 -70.08 7.54
N ASN A 167 9.65 -69.43 8.08
CA ASN A 167 10.83 -70.14 8.59
C ASN A 167 10.59 -70.89 9.92
N LEU A 168 9.76 -70.37 10.82
CA LEU A 168 9.40 -71.08 12.06
C LEU A 168 8.52 -72.31 11.78
N LEU A 169 7.62 -72.23 10.79
CA LEU A 169 6.75 -73.35 10.40
C LEU A 169 7.55 -74.44 9.64
N PHE A 170 8.54 -74.06 8.84
CA PHE A 170 9.44 -75.03 8.19
C PHE A 170 10.33 -75.76 9.20
N HIS A 171 10.77 -75.10 10.27
CA HIS A 171 11.61 -75.72 11.29
C HIS A 171 10.85 -76.62 12.27
N ILE A 172 9.57 -76.33 12.55
CA ILE A 172 8.70 -77.18 13.40
C ILE A 172 8.25 -78.44 12.64
N VAL A 173 8.03 -78.36 11.34
CA VAL A 173 7.60 -79.52 10.53
C VAL A 173 8.75 -80.51 10.26
N LEU A 174 10.01 -80.07 10.28
CA LEU A 174 11.18 -80.93 10.04
C LEU A 174 11.81 -81.56 11.29
N SER A 175 11.41 -81.18 12.51
CA SER A 175 11.92 -81.82 13.75
C SER A 175 11.06 -82.98 14.25
N HIS A 176 10.08 -83.42 13.46
CA HIS A 176 9.11 -84.46 13.86
C HIS A 176 8.98 -85.62 12.84
N ASN A 177 10.06 -85.88 12.09
CA ASN A 177 10.32 -87.15 11.39
C ASN A 177 11.65 -87.73 11.87
#